data_AF-A0A067HEQ8-F1
#
_entry.id   AF-A0A067HEQ8-F1
#
_cell.length_a   1.000
_cell.length_b   1.000
_cell.length_c   1.000
_cell.angle_alpha   90.00
_cell.angle_beta   90.00
_cell.angle_gamma   90.00
#
_symmetry.space_group_name_H-M   'P 1'
#
loop_
_entity.id
_entity.type
_entity.pdbx_description
1 polymer ?
#
loop_
_entity_poly.entity_id
_entity_poly.type
_entity_poly.pdbx_seq_one_letter_code
_entity_poly.pdbx_strand_id
1 'polypeptide(L)'
;YDVDIWTYIARFLDGKSLVKLALTSKWFHDVIMHDCVWKFACLRDLQVPDPRHVSFNWTKIYATAFDGSHSYLFRQPDKHLDWMRIGAFLFDSQEALLTDKLDLPVRIIKEKTIEKMLKACGSCLLKNIKTGIWIADLQLVRCPACNLDTCEGTMQMLEARHIELFLSEGFLNRSWEYELIGSHKIEKDVRAASAGIFDVDHFKDCQSAGVFDLKRWAGKPNEMLPKAIIAFHAVAINTNLQKNEGILVKYHTMKAGPEGDIVSIRISQQLL
;
A
#
# COMPACT_ATOMS: atom_id res chain seq x y z
N TYR A 1 28.22 -2.06 21.87
CA TYR A 1 28.66 -1.16 20.79
C TYR A 1 28.14 0.21 21.18
N ASP A 2 29.00 1.07 21.72
CA ASP A 2 28.60 2.46 21.95
C ASP A 2 28.37 3.11 20.58
N VAL A 3 27.19 3.68 20.41
CA VAL A 3 26.80 4.35 19.16
C VAL A 3 27.66 5.61 19.06
N ASP A 4 28.59 5.64 18.09
CA ASP A 4 29.36 6.85 17.80
C ASP A 4 28.40 8.03 17.57
N ILE A 5 28.78 9.23 18.03
CA ILE A 5 27.96 10.44 17.95
C ILE A 5 27.52 10.72 16.50
N TRP A 6 28.35 10.36 15.52
CA TRP A 6 28.03 10.50 14.12
C TRP A 6 26.94 9.54 13.63
N THR A 7 26.91 8.31 14.13
CA THR A 7 25.80 7.38 13.87
C THR A 7 24.49 7.91 14.46
N TYR A 8 24.55 8.62 15.59
CA TYR A 8 23.36 9.27 16.17
C TYR A 8 22.91 10.48 15.33
N ILE A 9 23.84 11.37 14.95
CA ILE A 9 23.56 12.53 14.09
C ILE A 9 22.96 12.10 12.74
N ALA A 10 23.49 11.02 12.15
CA ALA A 10 23.03 10.50 10.87
C ALA A 10 21.53 10.14 10.86
N ARG A 11 20.95 9.77 12.02
CA ARG A 11 19.51 9.44 12.13
C ARG A 11 18.58 10.61 11.82
N PHE A 12 19.10 11.84 11.80
CA PHE A 12 18.34 13.06 11.51
C PHE A 12 18.53 13.57 10.10
N LEU A 13 19.41 12.96 9.30
CA LEU A 13 19.65 13.34 7.91
C LEU A 13 18.74 12.57 6.95
N ASP A 14 18.17 13.26 5.96
CA ASP A 14 17.46 12.61 4.85
C ASP A 14 18.43 11.76 3.99
N GLY A 15 17.89 10.83 3.20
CA GLY A 15 18.69 9.93 2.37
C GLY A 15 19.68 10.65 1.44
N LYS A 16 19.30 11.78 0.85
CA LYS A 16 20.20 12.55 -0.03
C LYS A 16 21.34 13.19 0.75
N SER A 17 21.05 13.71 1.93
CA SER A 17 22.04 14.28 2.85
C SER A 17 23.00 13.22 3.39
N LEU A 18 22.51 12.02 3.69
CA LEU A 18 23.34 10.87 4.08
C LEU A 18 24.33 10.49 2.97
N VAL A 19 23.87 10.34 1.73
CA VAL A 19 24.75 10.03 0.59
C VAL A 19 25.79 11.13 0.39
N LYS A 20 25.40 12.40 0.45
CA LYS A 20 26.35 13.51 0.35
C LYS A 20 27.42 13.47 1.44
N LEU A 21 27.04 13.16 2.67
CA LEU A 21 27.98 13.05 3.80
C LEU A 21 28.95 11.88 3.58
N ALA A 22 28.45 10.72 3.15
CA ALA A 22 29.27 9.54 2.84
C ALA A 22 30.35 9.85 1.77
N LEU A 23 30.06 10.74 0.82
CA LEU A 23 30.99 11.12 -0.25
C LEU A 23 32.10 12.08 0.21
N THR A 24 32.05 12.62 1.43
CA THR A 24 33.03 13.62 1.90
C THR A 24 34.36 13.00 2.33
N SER A 25 34.36 11.76 2.85
CA SER A 25 35.58 11.05 3.24
C SER A 25 35.33 9.55 3.40
N LYS A 26 36.41 8.75 3.36
CA LYS A 26 36.35 7.31 3.61
C LYS A 26 35.77 6.98 5.01
N TRP A 27 36.12 7.78 6.01
CA TRP A 27 35.63 7.57 7.37
C TRP A 27 34.11 7.76 7.45
N PHE A 28 33.59 8.83 6.86
CA PHE A 28 32.14 9.04 6.79
C PHE A 28 31.43 7.98 5.97
N HIS A 29 32.02 7.53 4.86
CA HIS A 29 31.48 6.43 4.09
C HIS A 29 31.27 5.19 4.97
N ASP A 30 32.27 4.78 5.74
CA ASP A 30 32.19 3.57 6.58
C ASP A 30 31.13 3.71 7.69
N VAL A 31 30.96 4.91 8.27
CA VAL A 31 29.93 5.19 9.28
C VAL A 31 28.53 5.20 8.68
N ILE A 32 28.33 5.88 7.56
CA ILE A 32 27.00 6.07 6.94
C ILE A 32 26.51 4.80 6.25
N MET A 33 27.40 3.99 5.71
CA MET A 33 27.03 2.70 5.10
C MET A 33 26.72 1.61 6.13
N HIS A 34 26.82 1.92 7.43
CA HIS A 34 26.37 1.01 8.46
C HIS A 34 24.84 0.84 8.42
N ASP A 35 24.37 -0.40 8.39
CA ASP A 35 22.97 -0.76 8.12
C ASP A 35 21.98 -0.13 9.12
N CYS A 36 22.40 0.06 10.38
CA CYS A 36 21.57 0.73 11.39
C CYS A 36 21.23 2.18 11.04
N VAL A 37 22.09 2.93 10.34
CA VAL A 37 21.81 4.31 9.89
C VAL A 37 20.63 4.30 8.94
N TRP A 38 20.66 3.38 7.96
CA TRP A 38 19.60 3.21 6.98
C TRP A 38 18.32 2.66 7.59
N LYS A 39 18.41 1.82 8.64
CA LYS A 39 17.24 1.43 9.45
C LYS A 39 16.55 2.67 10.01
N PHE A 40 17.28 3.55 10.70
CA PHE A 40 16.69 4.74 11.31
C PHE A 40 16.12 5.70 10.26
N ALA A 41 16.84 5.92 9.15
CA ALA A 41 16.34 6.74 8.05
C ALA A 41 15.05 6.16 7.45
N CYS A 42 15.02 4.85 7.19
CA CYS A 42 13.87 4.16 6.61
C CYS A 42 12.63 4.27 7.51
N LEU A 43 12.76 3.93 8.79
CA LEU A 43 11.64 3.98 9.75
C LEU A 43 11.11 5.41 9.94
N ARG A 44 12.00 6.40 10.01
CA ARG A 44 11.62 7.81 10.11
C ARG A 44 10.87 8.29 8.86
N ASP A 45 11.43 8.04 7.69
CA ASP A 45 10.89 8.55 6.43
C ASP A 45 9.57 7.85 6.05
N LEU A 46 9.41 6.59 6.46
CA LEU A 46 8.16 5.84 6.33
C LEU A 46 7.16 6.08 7.49
N GLN A 47 7.60 6.70 8.58
CA GLN A 47 6.82 6.97 9.80
C GLN A 47 6.22 5.70 10.44
N VAL A 48 6.98 4.61 10.46
CA VAL A 48 6.60 3.31 11.02
C VAL A 48 7.51 2.95 12.21
N PRO A 49 7.05 2.15 13.17
CA PRO A 49 7.86 1.80 14.33
C PRO A 49 8.91 0.78 13.93
N ASP A 50 9.84 0.49 14.84
CA ASP A 50 10.82 -0.57 14.65
C ASP A 50 10.15 -1.96 14.65
N PRO A 51 10.21 -2.73 13.53
CA PRO A 51 9.70 -4.11 13.47
C PRO A 51 10.55 -5.11 14.27
N ARG A 52 11.53 -4.62 15.05
CA ARG A 52 12.50 -5.36 15.87
C ARG A 52 13.52 -6.10 15.01
N HIS A 53 13.46 -7.42 14.95
CA HIS A 53 14.45 -8.24 14.25
C HIS A 53 13.98 -8.53 12.84
N VAL A 54 14.83 -8.18 11.87
CA VAL A 54 14.59 -8.41 10.45
C VAL A 54 15.84 -9.02 9.82
N SER A 55 15.64 -9.85 8.80
CA SER A 55 16.72 -10.54 8.07
C SER A 55 17.22 -9.77 6.84
N PHE A 56 16.54 -8.69 6.46
CA PHE A 56 16.85 -7.91 5.27
C PHE A 56 17.84 -6.77 5.55
N ASN A 57 18.51 -6.32 4.49
CA ASN A 57 19.44 -5.19 4.54
C ASN A 57 18.69 -3.86 4.39
N TRP A 58 18.77 -3.00 5.39
CA TRP A 58 18.06 -1.72 5.42
C TRP A 58 18.55 -0.73 4.37
N THR A 59 19.82 -0.75 4.00
CA THR A 59 20.33 0.09 2.91
C THR A 59 19.65 -0.23 1.58
N LYS A 60 19.51 -1.52 1.24
CA LYS A 60 18.81 -1.98 0.03
C LYS A 60 17.32 -1.67 0.08
N ILE A 61 16.69 -1.86 1.24
CA ILE A 61 15.29 -1.51 1.45
C ILE A 61 15.07 -0.01 1.24
N TYR A 62 15.91 0.84 1.82
CA TYR A 62 15.77 2.28 1.65
C TYR A 62 15.91 2.66 0.17
N ALA A 63 16.93 2.14 -0.52
CA ALA A 63 17.10 2.42 -1.95
C ALA A 63 15.84 2.06 -2.76
N THR A 64 15.33 0.83 -2.61
CA THR A 64 14.18 0.34 -3.38
C THR A 64 12.83 0.98 -2.98
N ALA A 65 12.66 1.33 -1.71
CA ALA A 65 11.46 2.00 -1.22
C ALA A 65 11.33 3.45 -1.74
N PHE A 66 12.44 4.07 -2.19
CA PHE A 66 12.48 5.49 -2.58
C PHE A 66 12.99 5.74 -4.01
N ASP A 67 13.49 4.75 -4.75
CA ASP A 67 13.98 4.89 -6.13
C ASP A 67 12.88 4.79 -7.22
N GLY A 68 11.65 4.45 -6.83
CA GLY A 68 10.51 4.29 -7.73
C GLY A 68 10.25 2.85 -8.20
N SER A 69 11.12 1.89 -7.89
CA SER A 69 10.95 0.45 -8.21
C SER A 69 9.70 -0.15 -7.56
N HIS A 70 9.23 0.47 -6.50
CA HIS A 70 8.01 0.13 -5.82
C HIS A 70 6.74 0.62 -6.54
N SER A 71 6.79 1.47 -7.57
CA SER A 71 5.59 2.08 -8.16
C SER A 71 4.88 1.18 -9.19
N TYR A 72 3.62 1.46 -9.52
CA TYR A 72 2.95 0.79 -10.65
C TYR A 72 3.63 1.10 -11.99
N LEU A 73 4.14 2.33 -12.15
CA LEU A 73 4.90 2.80 -13.30
C LEU A 73 6.07 1.86 -13.62
N PHE A 74 6.75 1.34 -12.59
CA PHE A 74 7.84 0.36 -12.76
C PHE A 74 7.39 -0.90 -13.53
N ARG A 75 6.12 -1.33 -13.41
CA ARG A 75 5.63 -2.58 -14.01
C ARG A 75 4.86 -2.36 -15.31
N GLN A 76 4.04 -1.31 -15.38
CA GLN A 76 3.13 -1.06 -16.50
C GLN A 76 3.12 0.43 -16.88
N PRO A 77 4.21 0.94 -17.45
CA PRO A 77 4.36 2.36 -17.73
C PRO A 77 3.28 2.89 -18.68
N ASP A 78 2.88 2.09 -19.67
CA ASP A 78 1.93 2.50 -20.71
C ASP A 78 0.49 2.72 -20.19
N LYS A 79 0.16 2.13 -19.04
CA LYS A 79 -1.18 2.25 -18.43
C LYS A 79 -1.24 3.29 -17.33
N HIS A 80 -0.09 3.68 -16.79
CA HIS A 80 -0.01 4.58 -15.65
C HIS A 80 -0.35 6.01 -16.07
N LEU A 81 -1.22 6.68 -15.30
CA LEU A 81 -1.55 8.09 -15.50
C LEU A 81 -0.90 8.94 -14.41
N ASP A 82 -1.13 8.57 -13.15
CA ASP A 82 -0.62 9.31 -12.00
C ASP A 82 -0.59 8.41 -10.75
N TRP A 83 0.14 8.83 -9.73
CA TRP A 83 0.23 8.11 -8.47
C TRP A 83 0.51 9.02 -7.28
N MET A 84 0.22 8.50 -6.09
CA MET A 84 0.54 9.14 -4.83
C MET A 84 1.00 8.11 -3.81
N ARG A 85 2.17 8.34 -3.19
CA ARG A 85 2.58 7.63 -1.97
C ARG A 85 1.61 7.99 -0.85
N ILE A 86 0.88 7.00 -0.34
CA ILE A 86 0.02 7.21 0.82
C ILE A 86 0.88 7.18 2.09
N GLY A 87 1.79 6.21 2.19
CA GLY A 87 2.71 6.05 3.31
C GLY A 87 3.05 4.58 3.55
N ALA A 88 3.40 4.24 4.77
CA ALA A 88 3.56 2.86 5.21
C ALA A 88 2.77 2.57 6.49
N PHE A 89 2.40 1.31 6.65
CA PHE A 89 1.66 0.78 7.80
C PHE A 89 2.17 -0.61 8.15
N LEU A 90 1.71 -1.17 9.26
CA LEU A 90 2.11 -2.49 9.75
C LEU A 90 0.99 -3.52 9.64
N PHE A 91 1.41 -4.75 9.35
CA PHE A 91 0.68 -5.95 9.72
C PHE A 91 1.42 -6.66 10.86
N ASP A 92 0.78 -6.75 12.01
CA ASP A 92 1.23 -7.59 13.12
C ASP A 92 0.58 -8.98 13.06
N SER A 93 -0.61 -9.08 12.46
CA SER A 93 -1.31 -10.33 12.23
C SER A 93 -1.10 -10.88 10.81
N GLN A 94 -1.35 -12.19 10.64
CA GLN A 94 -1.34 -12.84 9.33
C GLN A 94 -2.71 -12.77 8.63
N GLU A 95 -3.64 -11.95 9.14
CA GLU A 95 -4.97 -11.80 8.58
C GLU A 95 -5.25 -10.31 8.25
N ALA A 96 -5.74 -10.05 7.03
CA ALA A 96 -6.12 -8.72 6.60
C ALA A 96 -7.62 -8.65 6.28
N LEU A 97 -8.27 -7.56 6.67
CA LEU A 97 -9.59 -7.21 6.19
C LEU A 97 -9.45 -6.28 4.98
N LEU A 98 -10.01 -6.71 3.86
CA LEU A 98 -10.12 -5.90 2.65
C LEU A 98 -11.57 -5.45 2.47
N THR A 99 -11.80 -4.21 2.05
CA THR A 99 -13.16 -3.71 1.83
C THR A 99 -13.22 -2.59 0.78
N ASP A 100 -14.34 -2.52 0.06
CA ASP A 100 -14.72 -1.37 -0.77
C ASP A 100 -15.74 -0.44 -0.12
N LYS A 101 -16.03 -0.65 1.17
CA LYS A 101 -16.94 0.16 1.97
C LYS A 101 -16.26 0.59 3.26
N LEU A 102 -16.18 1.90 3.44
CA LEU A 102 -15.64 2.52 4.65
C LEU A 102 -16.75 2.99 5.61
N ASP A 103 -18.00 2.72 5.27
CA ASP A 103 -19.15 3.04 6.12
C ASP A 103 -19.26 2.03 7.27
N LEU A 104 -19.32 2.52 8.51
CA LEU A 104 -19.51 1.66 9.67
C LEU A 104 -20.99 1.24 9.86
N PRO A 105 -21.25 0.01 10.35
CA PRO A 105 -20.26 -1.04 10.62
C PRO A 105 -19.86 -1.76 9.33
N VAL A 106 -18.56 -2.02 9.16
CA VAL A 106 -18.09 -2.91 8.09
C VAL A 106 -18.65 -4.31 8.37
N ARG A 107 -19.50 -4.80 7.47
CA ARG A 107 -20.16 -6.11 7.63
C ARG A 107 -19.23 -7.20 7.14
N ILE A 108 -18.62 -7.95 8.07
CA ILE A 108 -17.89 -9.18 7.73
C ILE A 108 -18.87 -10.35 7.81
N ILE A 109 -19.37 -10.79 6.65
CA ILE A 109 -20.22 -11.98 6.57
C ILE A 109 -19.32 -13.21 6.54
N LYS A 110 -19.55 -14.16 7.46
CA LYS A 110 -18.83 -15.44 7.47
C LYS A 110 -19.39 -16.36 6.38
N GLU A 111 -18.95 -16.15 5.15
CA GLU A 111 -19.21 -17.06 4.02
C GLU A 111 -18.09 -18.09 3.85
N LYS A 112 -18.37 -19.19 3.14
CA LYS A 112 -17.39 -20.28 2.94
C LYS A 112 -16.19 -19.91 2.06
N THR A 113 -16.34 -18.94 1.15
CA THR A 113 -15.28 -18.55 0.21
C THR A 113 -15.14 -17.04 0.13
N ILE A 114 -13.92 -16.56 -0.13
CA ILE A 114 -13.62 -15.13 -0.33
C ILE A 114 -14.52 -14.52 -1.40
N GLU A 115 -14.70 -15.21 -2.53
CA GLU A 115 -15.55 -14.76 -3.62
C GLU A 115 -17.01 -14.54 -3.19
N LYS A 116 -17.55 -15.42 -2.33
CA LYS A 116 -18.91 -15.25 -1.79
C LYS A 116 -18.99 -14.09 -0.81
N MET A 117 -17.98 -13.90 0.05
CA MET A 117 -17.91 -12.74 0.96
C MET A 117 -17.92 -11.43 0.17
N LEU A 118 -17.06 -11.33 -0.85
CA LEU A 118 -16.94 -10.15 -1.71
C LEU A 118 -18.25 -9.86 -2.46
N LYS A 119 -18.86 -10.88 -3.09
CA LYS A 119 -20.16 -10.71 -3.76
C LYS A 119 -21.27 -10.26 -2.81
N ALA A 120 -21.25 -10.71 -1.56
CA ALA A 120 -22.31 -10.42 -0.60
C ALA A 120 -22.19 -9.03 0.04
N CYS A 121 -20.98 -8.59 0.37
CA CYS A 121 -20.79 -7.36 1.15
C CYS A 121 -19.71 -6.41 0.65
N GLY A 122 -18.87 -6.81 -0.31
CA GLY A 122 -17.73 -6.01 -0.75
C GLY A 122 -16.59 -6.01 0.27
N SER A 123 -16.49 -7.05 1.09
CA SER A 123 -15.43 -7.20 2.09
C SER A 123 -14.99 -8.65 2.20
N CYS A 124 -13.71 -8.90 2.47
CA CYS A 124 -13.20 -10.24 2.71
C CYS A 124 -12.09 -10.28 3.75
N LEU A 125 -11.95 -11.43 4.39
CA LEU A 125 -10.84 -11.75 5.26
C LEU A 125 -9.80 -12.53 4.45
N LEU A 126 -8.61 -11.97 4.33
CA LEU A 126 -7.48 -12.59 3.68
C LEU A 126 -6.55 -13.17 4.74
N LYS A 127 -6.01 -14.35 4.49
CA LYS A 127 -5.10 -15.05 5.41
C LYS A 127 -3.72 -15.21 4.78
N ASN A 128 -2.74 -15.61 5.59
CA ASN A 128 -1.37 -15.82 5.16
C ASN A 128 -0.70 -14.51 4.71
N ILE A 129 -1.01 -13.41 5.38
CA ILE A 129 -0.37 -12.11 5.13
C ILE A 129 1.03 -12.12 5.74
N LYS A 130 2.02 -11.64 4.98
CA LYS A 130 3.36 -11.42 5.52
C LYS A 130 3.32 -10.27 6.53
N THR A 131 3.64 -10.56 7.79
CA THR A 131 3.75 -9.54 8.85
C THR A 131 4.94 -8.62 8.60
N GLY A 132 4.86 -7.37 9.03
CA GLY A 132 5.91 -6.37 8.91
C GLY A 132 5.42 -5.08 8.26
N ILE A 133 6.36 -4.32 7.67
CA ILE A 133 6.10 -3.02 7.07
C ILE A 133 5.56 -3.20 5.66
N TRP A 134 4.45 -2.51 5.38
CA TRP A 134 3.83 -2.44 4.07
C TRP A 134 3.80 -0.99 3.56
N ILE A 135 4.18 -0.79 2.31
CA ILE A 135 4.10 0.50 1.63
C ILE A 135 2.81 0.55 0.82
N ALA A 136 2.06 1.63 0.97
CA ALA A 136 0.79 1.84 0.31
C ALA A 136 0.84 3.01 -0.69
N ASP A 137 0.21 2.78 -1.83
CA ASP A 137 0.11 3.72 -2.93
C ASP A 137 -1.30 3.80 -3.49
N LEU A 138 -1.68 5.01 -3.89
CA LEU A 138 -2.81 5.24 -4.78
C LEU A 138 -2.28 5.34 -6.20
N GLN A 139 -2.89 4.59 -7.12
CA GLN A 139 -2.52 4.57 -8.54
C GLN A 139 -3.75 4.94 -9.37
N LEU A 140 -3.56 5.85 -10.32
CA LEU A 140 -4.52 6.16 -11.37
C LEU A 140 -4.00 5.58 -12.68
N VAL A 141 -4.82 4.76 -13.33
CA VAL A 141 -4.45 4.10 -14.57
C VAL A 141 -5.56 4.21 -15.60
N ARG A 142 -5.18 4.05 -16.87
CA ARG A 142 -6.10 4.01 -18.00
C ARG A 142 -7.09 2.87 -17.87
N CYS A 143 -8.33 3.08 -18.32
CA CYS A 143 -9.34 2.02 -18.35
C CYS A 143 -8.82 0.83 -19.17
N PRO A 144 -8.79 -0.38 -18.58
CA PRO A 144 -8.26 -1.56 -19.24
C PRO A 144 -9.13 -2.07 -20.38
N ALA A 145 -10.40 -1.63 -20.48
CA ALA A 145 -11.32 -2.08 -21.53
C ALA A 145 -11.11 -1.37 -22.87
N CYS A 146 -10.85 -0.06 -22.85
CA CYS A 146 -10.68 0.76 -24.06
C CYS A 146 -9.18 1.02 -24.35
N ASN A 147 -8.34 1.19 -23.32
CA ASN A 147 -6.93 1.61 -23.43
C ASN A 147 -6.70 2.85 -24.34
N LEU A 148 -7.74 3.68 -24.53
CA LEU A 148 -7.69 4.90 -25.34
C LEU A 148 -7.34 6.11 -24.44
N ASP A 149 -6.50 7.02 -24.94
CA ASP A 149 -6.13 8.27 -24.26
C ASP A 149 -7.33 9.18 -23.98
N THR A 150 -8.40 9.03 -24.76
CA THR A 150 -9.63 9.83 -24.72
C THR A 150 -10.73 9.22 -23.83
N CYS A 151 -10.47 8.05 -23.24
CA CYS A 151 -11.45 7.35 -22.42
C CYS A 151 -11.49 8.00 -21.04
N GLU A 152 -12.62 8.63 -20.68
CA GLU A 152 -12.81 9.22 -19.34
C GLU A 152 -12.77 8.18 -18.21
N GLY A 153 -12.87 6.89 -18.55
CA GLY A 153 -12.67 5.78 -17.63
C GLY A 153 -11.25 5.77 -17.07
N THR A 154 -11.05 6.40 -15.91
CA THR A 154 -9.86 6.21 -15.10
C THR A 154 -10.14 5.13 -14.07
N MET A 155 -9.25 4.15 -13.95
CA MET A 155 -9.32 3.13 -12.89
C MET A 155 -8.41 3.56 -11.74
N GLN A 156 -8.98 3.56 -10.55
CA GLN A 156 -8.26 3.81 -9.30
C GLN A 156 -7.80 2.49 -8.70
N MET A 157 -6.60 2.45 -8.11
CA MET A 157 -6.15 1.32 -7.32
C MET A 157 -5.55 1.74 -5.99
N LEU A 158 -5.91 1.01 -4.94
CA LEU A 158 -5.14 0.91 -3.71
C LEU A 158 -4.17 -0.26 -3.86
N GLU A 159 -2.87 0.02 -3.85
CA GLU A 159 -1.83 -1.00 -3.79
C GLU A 159 -1.11 -0.95 -2.46
N ALA A 160 -0.96 -2.10 -1.80
CA ALA A 160 -0.13 -2.25 -0.61
C ALA A 160 0.85 -3.40 -0.84
N ARG A 161 2.13 -3.18 -0.52
CA ARG A 161 3.22 -4.15 -0.75
C ARG A 161 4.09 -4.28 0.47
N HIS A 162 4.41 -5.52 0.85
CA HIS A 162 5.39 -5.78 1.89
C HIS A 162 6.76 -5.23 1.46
N ILE A 163 7.48 -4.58 2.38
CA ILE A 163 8.71 -3.84 2.05
C ILE A 163 9.82 -4.73 1.46
N GLU A 164 9.91 -5.99 1.91
CA GLU A 164 10.87 -6.96 1.36
C GLU A 164 10.57 -7.39 -0.08
N LEU A 165 9.35 -7.15 -0.60
CA LEU A 165 8.98 -7.53 -1.96
C LEU A 165 9.94 -6.91 -2.98
N PHE A 166 10.44 -5.70 -2.71
CA PHE A 166 11.32 -4.98 -3.61
C PHE A 166 12.75 -5.53 -3.66
N LEU A 167 13.10 -6.46 -2.77
CA LEU A 167 14.37 -7.19 -2.80
C LEU A 167 14.26 -8.53 -3.55
N SER A 168 13.04 -9.00 -3.82
CA SER A 168 12.79 -10.30 -4.43
C SER A 168 13.13 -10.27 -5.91
N GLU A 169 14.02 -11.17 -6.35
CA GLU A 169 14.42 -11.29 -7.75
C GLU A 169 13.21 -11.52 -8.67
N GLY A 170 12.26 -12.37 -8.24
CA GLY A 170 11.03 -12.65 -8.99
C GLY A 170 10.12 -11.42 -9.18
N PHE A 171 10.16 -10.47 -8.26
CA PHE A 171 9.45 -9.20 -8.41
C PHE A 171 10.21 -8.26 -9.35
N LEU A 172 11.52 -8.12 -9.15
CA LEU A 172 12.39 -7.23 -9.94
C LEU A 172 12.46 -7.64 -11.41
N ASN A 173 12.52 -8.94 -11.70
CA ASN A 173 12.49 -9.49 -13.06
C ASN A 173 11.07 -9.60 -13.64
N ARG A 174 10.06 -9.17 -12.88
CA ARG A 174 8.64 -9.14 -13.26
C ARG A 174 8.00 -10.52 -13.51
N SER A 175 8.59 -11.60 -13.02
CA SER A 175 8.02 -12.96 -13.15
C SER A 175 6.85 -13.22 -12.20
N TRP A 176 6.73 -12.50 -11.09
CA TRP A 176 5.61 -12.68 -10.16
C TRP A 176 4.37 -11.92 -10.63
N GLU A 177 3.22 -12.58 -10.70
CA GLU A 177 1.97 -11.98 -11.16
C GLU A 177 0.95 -11.81 -10.03
N TYR A 178 -0.02 -10.92 -10.27
CA TYR A 178 -1.16 -10.77 -9.39
C TYR A 178 -2.24 -11.79 -9.75
N GLU A 179 -2.78 -12.47 -8.74
CA GLU A 179 -3.90 -13.39 -8.86
C GLU A 179 -5.20 -12.70 -8.43
N LEU A 180 -6.27 -12.85 -9.21
CA LEU A 180 -7.60 -12.37 -8.86
C LEU A 180 -8.22 -13.31 -7.81
N ILE A 181 -8.52 -12.78 -6.62
CA ILE A 181 -9.17 -13.55 -5.54
C ILE A 181 -10.68 -13.35 -5.48
N GLY A 182 -11.19 -12.32 -6.16
CA GLY A 182 -12.62 -12.10 -6.34
C GLY A 182 -12.96 -10.67 -6.73
N SER A 183 -14.27 -10.44 -6.89
CA SER A 183 -14.80 -9.15 -7.31
C SER A 183 -16.14 -8.86 -6.65
N HIS A 184 -16.49 -7.58 -6.63
CA HIS A 184 -17.77 -7.07 -6.16
C HIS A 184 -18.26 -6.04 -7.19
N LYS A 185 -19.45 -6.31 -7.76
CA LYS A 185 -20.06 -5.47 -8.78
C LYS A 185 -21.26 -4.76 -8.17
N ILE A 186 -21.29 -3.45 -8.30
CA ILE A 186 -22.40 -2.60 -7.85
C ILE A 186 -22.98 -1.95 -9.10
N GLU A 187 -24.18 -2.37 -9.51
CA GLU A 187 -24.85 -1.90 -10.74
C GLU A 187 -25.88 -0.81 -10.43
N LYS A 188 -25.40 0.25 -9.76
CA LYS A 188 -26.19 1.44 -9.44
C LYS A 188 -25.27 2.59 -9.14
N ASP A 189 -25.80 3.81 -9.25
CA ASP A 189 -25.11 5.04 -8.87
C ASP A 189 -24.48 4.93 -7.47
N VAL A 190 -23.16 5.11 -7.41
CA VAL A 190 -22.38 5.16 -6.18
C VAL A 190 -21.77 6.55 -6.00
N ARG A 191 -21.80 7.07 -4.78
CA ARG A 191 -21.29 8.42 -4.48
C ARG A 191 -19.77 8.49 -4.43
N ALA A 192 -19.11 7.38 -4.15
CA ALA A 192 -17.66 7.33 -3.99
C ALA A 192 -17.10 5.96 -4.35
N ALA A 193 -15.86 5.95 -4.82
CA ALA A 193 -14.99 4.79 -4.91
C ALA A 193 -14.08 4.77 -3.67
N SER A 194 -14.37 3.87 -2.73
CA SER A 194 -13.61 3.69 -1.50
C SER A 194 -12.93 2.33 -1.47
N ALA A 195 -11.73 2.25 -0.90
CA ALA A 195 -11.06 0.98 -0.66
C ALA A 195 -10.25 1.06 0.64
N GLY A 196 -10.21 -0.02 1.40
CA GLY A 196 -9.48 -0.09 2.66
C GLY A 196 -8.83 -1.44 2.90
N ILE A 197 -7.69 -1.41 3.58
CA ILE A 197 -6.90 -2.55 4.02
C ILE A 197 -6.60 -2.35 5.50
N PHE A 198 -6.92 -3.36 6.31
CA PHE A 198 -6.75 -3.29 7.76
C PHE A 198 -6.10 -4.57 8.28
N ASP A 199 -5.19 -4.43 9.24
CA ASP A 199 -4.86 -5.54 10.14
C ASP A 199 -6.10 -5.90 10.99
N VAL A 200 -6.43 -7.18 11.03
CA VAL A 200 -7.66 -7.66 11.68
C VAL A 200 -7.62 -7.52 13.19
N ASP A 201 -6.45 -7.73 13.80
CA ASP A 201 -6.29 -7.65 15.25
C ASP A 201 -6.40 -6.20 15.74
N HIS A 202 -6.04 -5.25 14.87
CA HIS A 202 -6.05 -3.81 15.15
C HIS A 202 -7.21 -3.05 14.49
N PHE A 203 -8.13 -3.74 13.82
CA PHE A 203 -9.26 -3.13 13.11
C PHE A 203 -10.17 -2.32 14.04
N LYS A 204 -10.28 -2.73 15.31
CA LYS A 204 -11.12 -2.07 16.32
C LYS A 204 -10.35 -1.04 17.17
N ASP A 205 -9.05 -0.89 16.93
CA ASP A 205 -8.24 0.03 17.73
C ASP A 205 -8.61 1.48 17.44
N CYS A 206 -8.47 2.32 18.46
CA CYS A 206 -8.75 3.75 18.34
C CYS A 206 -7.88 4.44 17.26
N GLN A 207 -6.68 3.90 17.01
CA GLN A 207 -5.77 4.42 15.99
C GLN A 207 -6.28 4.15 14.56
N SER A 208 -6.98 3.03 14.35
CA SER A 208 -7.59 2.66 13.08
C SER A 208 -8.97 3.30 12.88
N ALA A 209 -9.64 3.73 13.96
CA ALA A 209 -10.97 4.32 13.91
C ALA A 209 -11.08 5.57 13.03
N GLY A 210 -9.99 6.36 12.94
CA GLY A 210 -9.95 7.56 12.09
C GLY A 210 -10.15 7.27 10.60
N VAL A 211 -9.83 6.06 10.15
CA VAL A 211 -10.02 5.63 8.76
C VAL A 211 -11.49 5.59 8.38
N PHE A 212 -12.39 5.23 9.31
CA PHE A 212 -13.83 5.17 9.06
C PHE A 212 -14.54 6.52 9.17
N ASP A 213 -13.90 7.55 9.76
CA ASP A 213 -14.47 8.88 9.85
C ASP A 213 -14.23 9.66 8.54
N LEU A 214 -14.93 9.25 7.48
CA LEU A 214 -14.82 9.86 6.14
C LEU A 214 -14.99 11.38 6.17
N LYS A 215 -15.78 11.93 7.10
CA LYS A 215 -15.98 13.38 7.21
C LYS A 215 -14.70 14.15 7.54
N ARG A 216 -13.70 13.50 8.15
CA ARG A 216 -12.44 14.13 8.55
C ARG A 216 -11.41 14.23 7.45
N TRP A 217 -11.43 13.30 6.48
CA TRP A 217 -10.33 13.15 5.53
C TRP A 217 -10.76 12.95 4.08
N ALA A 218 -11.97 12.45 3.82
CA ALA A 218 -12.48 12.33 2.47
C ALA A 218 -12.72 13.71 1.85
N GLY A 219 -12.75 13.76 0.51
CA GLY A 219 -13.01 15.00 -0.21
C GLY A 219 -14.40 15.53 0.12
N LYS A 220 -14.55 16.85 0.11
CA LYS A 220 -15.89 17.47 0.15
C LYS A 220 -16.73 16.98 -1.04
N PRO A 221 -18.07 17.02 -1.01
CA PRO A 221 -18.92 16.43 -2.05
C PRO A 221 -18.60 16.83 -3.50
N ASN A 222 -18.04 18.02 -3.72
CA ASN A 222 -17.68 18.53 -5.06
C ASN A 222 -16.19 18.34 -5.40
N GLU A 223 -15.39 17.80 -4.48
CA GLU A 223 -13.98 17.49 -4.68
C GLU A 223 -13.83 16.06 -5.22
N MET A 224 -13.42 15.96 -6.48
CA MET A 224 -13.24 14.68 -7.19
C MET A 224 -11.80 14.18 -7.14
N LEU A 225 -10.89 14.95 -6.52
CA LEU A 225 -9.51 14.52 -6.32
C LEU A 225 -9.48 13.37 -5.30
N PRO A 226 -8.78 12.27 -5.61
CA PRO A 226 -8.62 11.17 -4.67
C PRO A 226 -8.01 11.63 -3.35
N LYS A 227 -8.56 11.13 -2.25
CA LYS A 227 -8.00 11.29 -0.91
C LYS A 227 -7.54 9.93 -0.40
N ALA A 228 -6.54 9.97 0.46
CA ALA A 228 -6.03 8.80 1.14
C ALA A 228 -5.81 9.12 2.62
N ILE A 229 -5.91 8.10 3.45
CA ILE A 229 -5.55 8.15 4.86
C ILE A 229 -4.73 6.92 5.19
N ILE A 230 -3.77 7.11 6.09
CA ILE A 230 -3.00 6.03 6.67
C ILE A 230 -3.05 6.13 8.18
N ALA A 231 -3.22 4.98 8.80
CA ALA A 231 -3.06 4.74 10.21
C ALA A 231 -1.99 3.67 10.39
N PHE A 232 -1.61 3.43 11.64
CA PHE A 232 -0.51 2.53 11.96
C PHE A 232 -0.72 1.09 11.46
N HIS A 233 -1.98 0.63 11.43
CA HIS A 233 -2.36 -0.72 11.01
C HIS A 233 -3.43 -0.74 9.90
N ALA A 234 -3.62 0.39 9.22
CA ALA A 234 -4.65 0.49 8.20
C ALA A 234 -4.33 1.55 7.16
N VAL A 235 -4.82 1.35 5.95
CA VAL A 235 -4.77 2.33 4.88
C VAL A 235 -6.08 2.33 4.11
N ALA A 236 -6.51 3.50 3.68
CA ALA A 236 -7.70 3.62 2.85
C ALA A 236 -7.60 4.78 1.87
N ILE A 237 -8.41 4.68 0.81
CA ILE A 237 -8.58 5.69 -0.21
C ILE A 237 -10.06 5.95 -0.44
N ASN A 238 -10.38 7.17 -0.86
CA ASN A 238 -11.73 7.57 -1.21
C ASN A 238 -11.71 8.64 -2.31
N THR A 239 -12.52 8.43 -3.33
CA THR A 239 -12.74 9.39 -4.41
C THR A 239 -14.22 9.59 -4.62
N ASN A 240 -14.69 10.83 -4.53
CA ASN A 240 -16.09 11.14 -4.84
C ASN A 240 -16.31 11.00 -6.34
N LEU A 241 -17.46 10.44 -6.71
CA LEU A 241 -17.79 10.12 -8.09
C LEU A 241 -18.93 11.02 -8.58
N GLN A 242 -18.89 11.34 -9.88
CA GLN A 242 -20.05 11.89 -10.57
C GLN A 242 -21.12 10.80 -10.73
N LYS A 243 -22.31 11.20 -11.17
CA LYS A 243 -23.37 10.25 -11.48
C LYS A 243 -22.86 9.15 -12.42
N ASN A 244 -23.06 7.90 -12.05
CA ASN A 244 -22.50 6.74 -12.75
C ASN A 244 -23.48 5.56 -12.82
N GLU A 245 -23.16 4.57 -13.65
CA GLU A 245 -23.92 3.32 -13.79
C GLU A 245 -23.51 2.26 -12.76
N GLY A 246 -22.45 2.55 -12.00
CA GLY A 246 -21.95 1.72 -10.93
C GLY A 246 -20.45 1.51 -10.98
N ILE A 247 -19.98 0.55 -10.20
CA ILE A 247 -18.56 0.27 -10.04
C ILE A 247 -18.29 -1.23 -9.95
N LEU A 248 -17.21 -1.66 -10.60
CA LEU A 248 -16.62 -2.97 -10.45
C LEU A 248 -15.36 -2.86 -9.61
N VAL A 249 -15.37 -3.53 -8.47
CA VAL A 249 -14.20 -3.67 -7.61
C VAL A 249 -13.61 -5.07 -7.80
N LYS A 250 -12.29 -5.14 -8.00
CA LYS A 250 -11.55 -6.41 -8.06
C LYS A 250 -10.44 -6.41 -7.04
N TYR A 251 -10.25 -7.56 -6.41
CA TYR A 251 -9.27 -7.79 -5.36
C TYR A 251 -8.22 -8.76 -5.88
N HIS A 252 -6.97 -8.36 -5.83
CA HIS A 252 -5.85 -9.17 -6.29
C HIS A 252 -4.78 -9.30 -5.20
N THR A 253 -4.06 -10.40 -5.25
CA THR A 253 -2.95 -10.69 -4.34
C THR A 253 -1.73 -11.17 -5.09
N MET A 254 -0.55 -10.99 -4.52
CA MET A 254 0.69 -11.60 -4.98
C MET A 254 1.29 -12.39 -3.83
N LYS A 255 1.73 -13.62 -4.11
CA LYS A 255 2.38 -14.50 -3.13
C LYS A 255 3.87 -14.64 -3.40
N ALA A 256 4.64 -14.87 -2.34
CA ALA A 256 6.06 -15.17 -2.42
C ALA A 256 6.30 -16.63 -2.86
N GLY A 257 5.99 -16.95 -4.12
CA GLY A 257 5.93 -18.31 -4.63
C GLY A 257 4.57 -18.99 -4.38
N PRO A 258 4.36 -20.24 -4.86
CA PRO A 258 3.03 -20.88 -4.89
C PRO A 258 2.36 -21.03 -3.52
N GLU A 259 3.16 -21.40 -2.51
CA GLU A 259 2.72 -21.62 -1.12
C GLU A 259 3.22 -20.55 -0.15
N GLY A 260 3.76 -19.45 -0.69
CA GLY A 260 4.33 -18.38 0.13
C GLY A 260 3.29 -17.43 0.72
N ASP A 261 3.77 -16.59 1.64
CA ASP A 261 2.99 -15.50 2.20
C ASP A 261 2.50 -14.54 1.11
N ILE A 262 1.36 -13.91 1.35
CA ILE A 262 0.89 -12.80 0.56
C ILE A 262 1.74 -11.58 0.89
N VAL A 263 2.36 -11.03 -0.16
CA VAL A 263 3.33 -9.94 -0.11
C VAL A 263 2.91 -8.70 -0.90
N SER A 264 1.80 -8.79 -1.64
CA SER A 264 1.14 -7.63 -2.24
C SER A 264 -0.37 -7.80 -2.30
N ILE A 265 -1.09 -6.70 -2.12
CA ILE A 265 -2.55 -6.60 -2.21
C ILE A 265 -2.88 -5.43 -3.13
N ARG A 266 -3.83 -5.65 -4.04
CA ARG A 266 -4.34 -4.62 -4.95
C ARG A 266 -5.87 -4.64 -4.97
N ILE A 267 -6.48 -3.50 -4.65
CA ILE A 267 -7.92 -3.28 -4.80
C ILE A 267 -8.11 -2.28 -5.93
N SER A 268 -8.64 -2.74 -7.06
CA SER A 268 -8.90 -1.90 -8.24
C SER A 268 -10.37 -1.58 -8.38
N GLN A 269 -10.67 -0.33 -8.73
CA GLN A 269 -12.03 0.21 -8.80
C GLN A 269 -12.25 0.85 -10.16
N GLN A 270 -13.19 0.30 -10.92
CA GLN A 270 -13.49 0.72 -12.30
C GLN A 270 -14.98 1.08 -12.41
N LEU A 271 -15.29 2.26 -12.97
CA LEU A 271 -16.67 2.60 -13.32
C LEU A 271 -17.22 1.62 -14.36
N LEU A 272 -18.50 1.26 -14.20
CA LEU A 272 -19.24 0.44 -15.16
C LEU A 272 -19.68 1.24 -16.38
#